data_AF-A0A915KDH3-F1
#
_entry.id   AF-A0A915KDH3-F1
#
_cell.length_a   1.000
_cell.length_b   1.000
_cell.length_c   1.000
_cell.angle_alpha   90.00
_cell.angle_beta   90.00
_cell.angle_gamma   90.00
#
_symmetry.space_group_name_H-M   'P 1'
#
loop_
_entity.id
_entity.type
_entity.pdbx_description
1 polymer ?
#
loop_
_entity_poly.entity_id
_entity_poly.type
_entity_poly.pdbx_seq_one_letter_code
_entity_poly.pdbx_strand_id
1 'polypeptide(L)'
;MMAVESRDWFVKLWNGELLPYLEQCAREGLQMYGRRSSWEDPLEFLTQTWPWNDGLPADHYLSKLNLENMHDDDDVTNKAFVADADMDPLIMLMKLKEQAKIQRQLEIESMSYKPSNNSTA
;
A
#
# COMPACT_ATOMS: atom_id res chain seq x y z
N MET A 1 -16.55 -18.38 38.33
CA MET A 1 -17.46 -17.96 37.24
C MET A 1 -16.99 -16.64 36.65
N MET A 2 -17.25 -15.48 37.28
CA MET A 2 -16.85 -14.12 36.81
C MET A 2 -15.47 -14.00 36.12
N ALA A 3 -14.43 -14.65 36.64
CA ALA A 3 -13.08 -14.64 36.06
C ALA A 3 -12.99 -15.31 34.67
N VAL A 4 -13.74 -16.39 34.43
CA VAL A 4 -13.76 -17.09 33.13
C VAL A 4 -14.52 -16.25 32.10
N GLU A 5 -15.66 -15.69 32.47
CA GLU A 5 -16.50 -14.87 31.58
C GLU A 5 -15.77 -13.59 31.11
N SER A 6 -15.01 -12.95 32.01
CA SER A 6 -14.20 -11.78 31.69
C SER A 6 -13.00 -12.11 30.81
N ARG A 7 -12.31 -13.24 31.04
CA ARG A 7 -11.26 -13.73 30.14
C ARG A 7 -11.81 -14.05 28.75
N ASP A 8 -12.89 -14.82 28.68
CA ASP A 8 -13.46 -15.31 27.42
C ASP A 8 -14.12 -14.17 26.61
N TRP A 9 -14.51 -13.06 27.26
CA TRP A 9 -14.82 -11.79 26.60
C TRP A 9 -13.56 -11.12 26.02
N PHE A 10 -12.49 -10.98 26.83
CA PHE A 10 -11.25 -10.33 26.40
C PHE A 10 -10.59 -11.05 25.22
N VAL A 11 -10.58 -12.38 25.25
CA VAL A 11 -10.06 -13.25 24.18
C VAL A 11 -10.84 -13.07 22.87
N LYS A 12 -12.16 -12.85 22.94
CA LYS A 12 -12.98 -12.54 21.75
C LYS A 12 -12.71 -11.13 21.23
N LEU A 13 -12.59 -10.14 22.12
CA LEU A 13 -12.25 -8.76 21.75
C LEU A 13 -10.88 -8.69 21.06
N TRP A 14 -9.87 -9.38 21.61
CA TRP A 14 -8.53 -9.43 21.04
C TRP A 14 -8.53 -10.07 19.65
N ASN A 15 -8.96 -11.32 19.53
CA ASN A 15 -8.87 -12.06 18.27
C ASN A 15 -9.88 -11.59 17.20
N GLY A 16 -11.02 -11.03 17.59
CA GLY A 16 -12.10 -10.64 16.69
C GLY A 16 -12.06 -9.19 16.20
N GLU A 17 -11.66 -8.25 17.06
CA GLU A 17 -11.73 -6.80 16.76
C GLU A 17 -10.34 -6.15 16.82
N LEU A 18 -9.61 -6.33 17.93
CA LEU A 18 -8.37 -5.58 18.17
C LEU A 18 -7.22 -6.04 17.26
N LEU A 19 -7.04 -7.35 17.09
CA LEU A 19 -5.98 -7.90 16.24
C LEU A 19 -6.20 -7.54 14.75
N PRO A 20 -7.39 -7.74 14.14
CA PRO A 20 -7.62 -7.31 12.76
C PRO A 20 -7.50 -5.79 12.55
N TYR A 21 -7.85 -5.00 13.57
CA TYR A 21 -7.68 -3.53 13.53
C TYR A 21 -6.20 -3.12 13.61
N LEU A 22 -5.44 -3.66 14.56
CA LEU A 22 -3.99 -3.44 14.66
C LEU A 22 -3.28 -3.88 13.38
N GLU A 23 -3.71 -4.99 12.79
CA GLU A 23 -3.19 -5.44 11.50
C GLU A 23 -3.48 -4.43 10.38
N GLN A 24 -4.72 -3.91 10.33
CA GLN A 24 -5.11 -2.94 9.31
C GLN A 24 -4.33 -1.63 9.44
N CYS A 25 -4.18 -1.10 10.65
CA CYS A 25 -3.36 0.08 10.90
C CYS A 25 -1.87 -0.13 10.58
N ALA A 26 -1.35 -1.35 10.79
CA ALA A 26 0.02 -1.69 10.38
C ALA A 26 0.18 -1.74 8.85
N ARG A 27 -0.78 -2.32 8.12
CA ARG A 27 -0.82 -2.29 6.63
C ARG A 27 -0.89 -0.86 6.10
N GLU A 28 -1.81 -0.05 6.63
CA GLU A 28 -1.97 1.35 6.23
C GLU A 28 -0.72 2.19 6.55
N GLY A 29 -0.11 2.00 7.71
CA GLY A 29 1.15 2.63 8.08
C GLY A 29 2.30 2.25 7.15
N LEU A 30 2.44 0.96 6.81
CA LEU A 30 3.46 0.48 5.88
C LEU A 30 3.24 1.05 4.47
N GLN A 31 1.99 1.08 3.99
CA GLN A 31 1.62 1.63 2.69
C GLN A 31 1.88 3.15 2.59
N MET A 32 1.58 3.90 3.66
CA MET A 32 1.70 5.37 3.67
C MET A 32 3.12 5.87 3.92
N TYR A 33 3.95 5.12 4.66
CA TYR A 33 5.30 5.56 5.06
C TYR A 33 6.45 4.74 4.45
N GLY A 34 6.15 3.64 3.73
CA GLY A 34 7.14 2.83 2.99
C GLY A 34 8.18 2.14 3.85
N ARG A 35 7.98 2.07 5.17
CA ARG A 35 8.91 1.45 6.13
C ARG A 35 8.18 0.93 7.36
N ARG A 36 8.64 -0.20 7.90
CA ARG A 36 8.24 -0.66 9.23
C ARG A 36 8.93 0.21 10.28
N SER A 37 8.16 0.72 11.24
CA SER A 37 8.72 1.35 12.44
C SER A 37 9.05 0.28 13.48
N SER A 38 9.99 0.54 14.39
CA SER A 38 10.18 -0.30 15.58
C SER A 38 8.93 -0.23 16.45
N TRP A 39 8.16 -1.32 16.50
CA TRP A 39 6.93 -1.46 17.27
C TRP A 39 7.05 -2.70 18.16
N GLU A 40 6.64 -2.56 19.41
CA GLU A 40 6.70 -3.59 20.44
C GLU A 40 5.38 -4.36 20.45
N ASP A 41 5.41 -5.70 20.51
CA ASP A 41 4.20 -6.52 20.46
C ASP A 41 3.41 -6.40 21.79
N PRO A 42 2.20 -5.82 21.81
CA PRO A 42 1.38 -5.70 23.02
C PRO A 42 0.93 -7.07 23.55
N LEU A 43 1.04 -8.16 22.78
CA LEU A 43 0.87 -9.51 23.30
C LEU A 43 1.98 -9.88 24.30
N GLU A 44 3.21 -9.39 24.15
CA GLU A 44 4.27 -9.64 25.12
C GLU A 44 3.89 -9.02 26.47
N PHE A 45 3.47 -7.75 26.47
CA PHE A 45 2.95 -7.07 27.65
C PHE A 45 1.77 -7.84 28.28
N LEU A 46 0.76 -8.22 27.48
CA LEU A 46 -0.40 -8.98 27.99
C LEU A 46 -0.05 -10.36 28.53
N THR A 47 1.01 -11.00 28.02
CA THR A 47 1.52 -12.27 28.53
C THR A 47 2.22 -12.07 29.88
N GLN A 48 2.97 -10.97 30.05
CA GLN A 48 3.60 -10.60 31.32
C GLN A 48 2.57 -10.16 32.38
N THR A 49 1.49 -9.47 31.99
CA THR A 49 0.48 -8.92 32.91
C THR A 49 -0.81 -9.76 33.00
N TRP A 50 -0.79 -11.02 32.57
CA TRP A 50 -1.99 -11.86 32.46
C TRP A 50 -2.66 -12.11 33.83
N PRO A 51 -3.88 -11.58 34.08
CA PRO A 51 -4.46 -11.61 35.43
C PRO A 51 -5.21 -12.92 35.76
N TRP A 52 -5.48 -13.76 34.75
CA TRP A 52 -6.30 -14.96 34.88
C TRP A 52 -5.44 -16.22 35.07
N ASN A 53 -5.11 -16.52 36.33
CA ASN A 53 -4.37 -17.73 36.72
C ASN A 53 -5.15 -19.04 36.51
N ASP A 54 -6.49 -18.98 36.36
CA ASP A 54 -7.37 -20.13 36.15
C ASP A 54 -7.39 -20.60 34.67
N GLY A 55 -6.28 -21.15 34.18
CA GLY A 55 -6.24 -21.75 32.84
C GLY A 55 -4.84 -21.93 32.26
N LEU A 56 -4.79 -21.89 30.92
CA LEU A 56 -3.53 -21.85 30.17
C LEU A 56 -2.98 -20.41 30.09
N PRO A 57 -1.68 -20.22 29.79
CA PRO A 57 -1.10 -18.90 29.58
C PRO A 57 -1.71 -18.14 28.39
N ALA A 58 -1.47 -16.83 28.34
CA ALA A 58 -2.12 -15.89 27.41
C ALA A 58 -1.89 -16.23 25.93
N ASP A 59 -0.69 -16.72 25.59
CA ASP A 59 -0.29 -17.16 24.25
C ASP A 59 -1.12 -18.34 23.72
N HIS A 60 -1.78 -19.09 24.59
CA HIS A 60 -2.68 -20.19 24.22
C HIS A 60 -4.11 -19.72 23.87
N TYR A 61 -4.44 -18.45 24.13
CA TYR A 61 -5.76 -17.86 23.86
C TYR A 61 -5.70 -16.65 22.92
N LEU A 62 -4.59 -15.91 22.90
CA LEU A 62 -4.42 -14.68 22.14
C LEU A 62 -3.50 -14.92 20.94
N SER A 63 -4.02 -14.67 19.73
CA SER A 63 -3.22 -14.76 18.50
C SER A 63 -2.20 -13.63 18.44
N LYS A 64 -1.01 -13.94 17.88
CA LYS A 64 0.08 -12.98 17.65
C LYS A 64 -0.22 -12.09 16.45
N LEU A 65 0.29 -10.85 16.45
CA LEU A 65 0.17 -9.97 15.27
C LEU A 65 1.15 -10.41 14.19
N ASN A 66 0.65 -10.96 13.08
CA ASN A 66 1.51 -11.43 12.00
C ASN A 66 1.87 -10.31 11.01
N LEU A 67 2.83 -9.48 11.42
CA LEU A 67 3.43 -8.45 10.57
C LEU A 67 4.40 -9.00 9.52
N GLU A 68 4.85 -10.25 9.66
CA GLU A 68 5.82 -10.90 8.77
C GLU A 68 5.15 -11.33 7.45
N ASN A 69 3.90 -11.79 7.52
CA ASN A 69 3.04 -12.01 6.35
C ASN A 69 2.43 -10.71 5.78
N MET A 70 2.64 -9.54 6.40
CA MET A 70 2.41 -8.25 5.74
C MET A 70 3.56 -7.92 4.81
N HIS A 71 3.60 -8.69 3.73
CA HIS A 71 4.29 -8.42 2.48
C HIS A 71 5.59 -7.61 2.65
N ASP A 72 6.70 -8.33 2.86
CA ASP A 72 7.91 -8.03 2.08
C ASP A 72 7.67 -8.43 0.60
N ASP A 73 6.57 -7.88 0.06
CA ASP A 73 6.42 -7.65 -1.35
C ASP A 73 7.29 -6.41 -1.63
N ASP A 74 8.54 -6.65 -2.01
CA ASP A 74 9.32 -5.68 -2.80
C ASP A 74 8.49 -5.22 -4.02
N ASP A 75 7.49 -6.01 -4.42
CA ASP A 75 6.45 -5.65 -5.37
C ASP A 75 5.55 -4.48 -4.94
N VAL A 76 5.31 -4.10 -3.67
CA VAL A 76 4.50 -2.89 -3.38
C VAL A 76 5.25 -1.63 -3.81
N THR A 77 6.54 -1.56 -3.50
CA THR A 77 7.45 -0.51 -3.97
C THR A 77 7.63 -0.51 -5.49
N ASN A 78 7.38 -1.63 -6.18
CA ASN A 78 7.45 -1.75 -7.64
C ASN A 78 6.08 -1.73 -8.36
N LYS A 79 4.95 -1.93 -7.68
CA LYS A 79 3.58 -1.99 -8.23
C LYS A 79 2.88 -0.63 -8.20
N ALA A 80 3.41 0.31 -7.42
CA ALA A 80 3.29 1.73 -7.73
C ALA A 80 3.97 2.11 -9.07
N PHE A 81 4.91 1.27 -9.56
CA PHE A 81 5.58 1.41 -10.87
C PHE A 81 5.07 0.41 -11.93
N VAL A 82 4.36 -0.66 -11.57
CA VAL A 82 3.39 -1.35 -12.47
C VAL A 82 2.10 -0.53 -12.58
N ALA A 83 2.31 0.77 -12.82
CA ALA A 83 1.33 1.60 -13.46
C ALA A 83 1.05 1.02 -14.85
N ASP A 84 -0.20 1.14 -15.32
CA ASP A 84 -0.53 0.91 -16.72
C ASP A 84 0.39 1.77 -17.62
N ALA A 85 0.65 1.37 -18.86
CA ALA A 85 1.66 2.01 -19.70
C ALA A 85 1.31 3.47 -20.11
N ASP A 86 0.10 3.94 -19.80
CA ASP A 86 -0.30 5.36 -19.88
C ASP A 86 -0.14 6.14 -18.56
N MET A 87 0.10 5.47 -17.43
CA MET A 87 0.23 6.04 -16.09
C MET A 87 1.67 6.07 -15.55
N ASP A 88 2.62 5.31 -16.13
CA ASP A 88 4.04 5.47 -15.81
C ASP A 88 4.52 6.89 -16.21
N PRO A 89 5.02 7.71 -15.26
CA PRO A 89 5.44 9.09 -15.54
C PRO A 89 6.63 9.17 -16.51
N LEU A 90 7.52 8.17 -16.56
CA LEU A 90 8.62 8.11 -17.51
C LEU A 90 8.10 7.84 -18.92
N ILE A 91 7.15 6.91 -19.08
CA ILE A 91 6.53 6.63 -20.38
C ILE A 91 5.67 7.80 -20.84
N MET A 92 4.95 8.47 -19.92
CA MET A 92 4.22 9.70 -20.23
C MET A 92 5.16 10.82 -20.71
N LEU A 93 6.32 11.01 -20.06
CA LEU A 93 7.35 11.94 -20.50
C LEU A 93 7.95 11.57 -21.88
N MET A 94 8.17 10.28 -22.16
CA MET A 94 8.61 9.83 -23.48
C MET A 94 7.54 10.09 -24.57
N LYS A 95 6.27 9.82 -24.28
CA LYS A 95 5.13 10.09 -25.18
C LYS A 95 5.00 11.59 -25.46
N LEU A 96 5.04 12.44 -24.42
CA LEU A 96 5.02 13.91 -24.56
C LEU A 96 6.20 14.44 -25.38
N LYS A 97 7.41 13.91 -25.15
CA LYS A 97 8.62 14.28 -25.91
C LYS A 97 8.47 13.96 -27.40
N GLU A 98 7.95 12.79 -27.74
CA GLU A 98 7.76 12.41 -29.15
C GLU A 98 6.60 13.16 -29.80
N GLN A 99 5.49 13.41 -29.08
CA GLN A 99 4.41 14.29 -29.53
C GLN A 99 4.90 15.72 -29.83
N ALA A 100 5.72 16.30 -28.95
CA ALA A 100 6.31 17.64 -29.17
C ALA A 100 7.26 17.66 -30.39
N LYS A 101 7.97 16.56 -30.66
CA LYS A 101 8.82 16.38 -31.85
C LYS A 101 7.99 16.26 -33.13
N ILE A 102 6.89 15.49 -33.12
CA ILE A 102 5.95 15.37 -34.23
C ILE A 102 5.29 16.73 -34.52
N GLN A 103 4.78 17.41 -33.49
CA GLN A 103 4.16 18.73 -33.59
C GLN A 103 5.10 19.76 -34.26
N ARG A 104 6.36 19.82 -33.80
CA ARG A 104 7.39 20.69 -34.40
C ARG A 104 7.69 20.34 -35.86
N GLN A 105 7.62 19.06 -36.24
CA GLN A 105 7.84 18.63 -37.61
C GLN A 105 6.68 19.03 -38.54
N LEU A 106 5.44 18.93 -38.05
CA LEU A 106 4.24 19.40 -38.75
C LEU A 106 4.21 20.93 -38.89
N GLU A 107 4.68 21.66 -37.87
CA GLU A 107 4.85 23.12 -37.95
C GLU A 107 5.83 23.48 -39.08
N ILE A 108 7.01 22.86 -39.13
CA ILE A 108 8.00 23.07 -40.21
C ILE A 108 7.43 22.72 -41.58
N GLU A 109 6.68 21.62 -41.70
CA GLU A 109 6.05 21.20 -42.95
C GLU A 109 4.96 22.18 -43.41
N SER A 110 4.09 22.64 -42.50
CA SER A 110 3.08 23.67 -42.79
C SER A 110 3.70 25.01 -43.22
N MET A 111 4.82 25.41 -42.61
CA MET A 111 5.58 26.61 -43.01
C MET A 111 6.30 26.44 -44.36
N SER A 112 6.58 25.20 -44.78
CA SER A 112 7.14 24.89 -46.09
C SER A 112 6.07 24.84 -47.20
N TYR A 113 4.79 24.67 -46.85
CA TYR A 113 3.71 24.47 -47.81
C TYR A 113 3.18 25.79 -48.39
N LYS A 114 3.93 26.38 -49.33
CA LYS A 114 3.44 27.50 -50.14
C LYS A 114 2.39 27.00 -51.16
N PRO A 115 1.16 27.54 -51.16
CA PRO A 115 0.21 27.25 -52.23
C PRO A 115 0.78 27.72 -53.58
N SER A 116 0.78 26.82 -54.58
CA SER A 116 1.08 27.21 -55.95
C SER A 116 -0.16 27.91 -56.52
N ASN A 117 -0.15 29.24 -56.49
CA ASN A 117 -1.25 30.08 -56.99
C ASN A 117 -1.28 30.06 -58.53
N ASN A 118 -1.77 28.95 -59.09
CA ASN A 118 -1.88 28.71 -60.53
C ASN A 118 -3.02 29.55 -61.12
N SER A 119 -2.78 30.86 -61.25
CA SER A 119 -3.73 31.82 -61.81
C SER A 119 -3.82 31.70 -63.33
N THR A 120 -4.79 30.93 -63.80
CA THR A 120 -5.31 30.88 -65.18
C THR A 120 -6.82 30.94 -65.03
N ALA A 121 -7.46 32.11 -65.18
CA ALA A 121 -7.75 32.83 -66.42
C ALA A 121 -8.98 32.25 -67.13
#